data_AF-X1EWC3-F1
#
_entry.id   AF-X1EWC3-F1
#
_cell.length_a   1.000
_cell.length_b   1.000
_cell.length_c   1.000
_cell.angle_alpha   90.00
_cell.angle_beta   90.00
_cell.angle_gamma   90.00
#
_symmetry.space_group_name_H-M   'P 1'
#
loop_
_entity.id
_entity.type
_entity.pdbx_description
1 polymer ?
#
loop_
_entity_poly.entity_id
_entity_poly.type
_entity_poly.pdbx_seq_one_letter_code
_entity_poly.pdbx_strand_id
1 'polypeptide(L)'
;PLVVIECKSPILRGEHIIPGIRQLDMYQNKAPKLFYYNQILIATAGLTSYYGVVGNSYSYFKRWKEPYPITELDLEEFIKK
;
A
#
# COMPACT_ATOMS: atom_id res chain seq x y z
N PRO A 1 -10.34 -8.32 10.54
CA PRO A 1 -9.50 -7.23 9.95
C PRO A 1 -8.87 -7.77 8.67
N LEU A 2 -9.20 -7.19 7.50
CA LEU A 2 -8.80 -7.75 6.20
C LEU A 2 -7.55 -7.09 5.60
N VAL A 3 -7.27 -5.84 6.00
CA VAL A 3 -6.22 -5.02 5.39
C VAL A 3 -5.29 -4.45 6.46
N VAL A 4 -3.98 -4.44 6.21
CA VAL A 4 -2.99 -3.67 6.98
C VAL A 4 -2.43 -2.56 6.09
N ILE A 5 -2.36 -1.34 6.61
CA ILE A 5 -1.86 -0.17 5.89
C ILE A 5 -0.63 0.40 6.62
N GLU A 6 0.51 0.44 5.92
CA GLU A 6 1.74 1.11 6.35
C GLU A 6 1.85 2.46 5.64
N CYS A 7 1.80 3.55 6.43
CA CYS A 7 1.89 4.92 5.92
C CYS A 7 3.30 5.48 6.11
N LYS A 8 3.89 6.03 5.05
CA LYS A 8 5.15 6.78 5.10
C LYS A 8 4.90 8.26 4.89
N SER A 9 5.87 9.08 5.33
CA SER A 9 5.83 10.53 5.15
C SER A 9 5.73 10.89 3.66
N PRO A 10 4.81 11.79 3.27
CA PRO A 10 4.66 12.25 1.89
C PRO A 10 5.74 13.27 1.48
N ILE A 11 6.47 13.83 2.45
CA ILE A 11 7.43 14.93 2.24
C ILE A 11 8.77 14.42 1.72
N LEU A 12 9.11 13.18 2.06
CA LEU A 12 10.36 12.57 1.63
C LEU A 12 10.22 12.22 0.13
N ARG A 13 11.05 12.84 -0.72
CA ARG A 13 11.08 12.58 -2.17
C ARG A 13 11.92 11.33 -2.45
N GLY A 14 11.31 10.24 -2.92
CA GLY A 14 12.04 9.02 -3.33
C GLY A 14 11.37 7.68 -2.98
N GLU A 15 12.17 6.61 -2.97
CA GLU A 15 11.82 5.17 -2.82
C GLU A 15 11.25 4.78 -1.42
N HIS A 16 10.50 5.64 -0.74
CA HIS A 16 9.98 5.39 0.63
C HIS A 16 9.00 4.22 0.72
N ILE A 17 8.42 3.84 -0.41
CA ILE A 17 7.56 2.68 -0.49
C ILE A 17 8.32 1.38 -0.16
N ILE A 18 9.60 1.28 -0.56
CA ILE A 18 10.39 0.06 -0.35
C ILE A 18 10.62 -0.21 1.14
N PRO A 19 11.06 0.77 1.95
CA PRO A 19 11.04 0.65 3.41
C PRO A 19 9.68 0.28 3.99
N GLY A 20 8.58 0.85 3.48
CA GLY A 20 7.23 0.51 3.95
C GLY A 20 6.88 -0.96 3.70
N ILE A 21 7.17 -1.49 2.51
CA ILE A 21 6.93 -2.90 2.20
C ILE A 21 7.85 -3.82 3.03
N ARG A 22 9.11 -3.44 3.24
CA ARG A 22 10.02 -4.18 4.15
C ARG A 22 9.53 -4.19 5.60
N GLN A 23 8.91 -3.11 6.05
CA GLN A 23 8.31 -3.05 7.39
C GLN A 23 7.10 -3.98 7.49
N LEU A 24 6.24 -4.03 6.48
CA LEU A 24 5.13 -5.00 6.42
C LEU A 24 5.63 -6.45 6.48
N ASP A 25 6.70 -6.79 5.76
CA ASP A 25 7.35 -8.11 5.83
C ASP A 25 7.94 -8.40 7.23
N MET A 26 8.64 -7.42 7.81
CA MET A 26 9.20 -7.54 9.15
C MET A 26 8.10 -7.76 10.20
N TYR A 27 6.97 -7.05 10.13
CA TYR A 27 5.90 -7.17 11.11
C TYR A 27 5.17 -8.50 11.02
N GLN A 28 5.04 -9.09 9.83
CA GLN A 28 4.52 -10.45 9.68
C GLN A 28 5.35 -11.45 10.48
N ASN A 29 6.68 -11.28 10.45
CA ASN A 29 7.61 -12.14 11.19
C ASN A 29 7.66 -11.83 12.70
N LYS A 30 7.65 -10.55 13.09
CA LYS A 30 7.77 -10.12 14.50
C LYS A 30 6.46 -10.18 15.29
N ALA A 31 5.33 -10.01 14.63
CA ALA A 31 4.01 -9.94 15.25
C ALA A 31 2.96 -10.72 14.44
N PRO A 32 3.15 -12.04 14.22
CA PRO A 32 2.32 -12.84 13.31
C PRO A 32 0.84 -12.86 13.68
N LYS A 33 0.51 -12.73 14.97
CA LYS A 33 -0.88 -12.65 15.46
C LYS A 33 -1.67 -11.48 14.84
N LEU A 34 -1.00 -10.39 14.46
CA LEU A 34 -1.63 -9.25 13.78
C LEU A 34 -1.98 -9.53 12.32
N PHE A 35 -1.51 -10.64 11.75
CA PHE A 35 -1.63 -10.97 10.33
C PHE A 35 -2.42 -12.25 10.05
N TYR A 36 -2.94 -12.96 11.08
CA TYR A 36 -3.65 -14.24 10.89
C TYR A 36 -4.90 -14.16 10.01
N TYR A 37 -5.55 -13.00 9.95
CA TYR A 37 -6.79 -12.82 9.19
C TYR A 37 -6.65 -11.88 8.00
N ASN A 38 -5.55 -11.13 7.94
CA ASN A 38 -5.33 -10.11 6.93
C ASN A 38 -5.05 -10.79 5.60
N GLN A 39 -5.65 -10.29 4.54
CA GLN A 39 -5.47 -10.79 3.18
C GLN A 39 -4.67 -9.81 2.34
N ILE A 40 -4.84 -8.51 2.60
CA ILE A 40 -4.24 -7.44 1.79
C ILE A 40 -3.31 -6.60 2.65
N LEU A 41 -2.16 -6.26 2.07
CA LEU A 41 -1.17 -5.36 2.62
C LEU A 41 -1.05 -4.14 1.71
N ILE A 42 -1.06 -2.94 2.28
CA ILE A 42 -0.89 -1.68 1.54
C ILE A 42 0.28 -0.92 2.15
N ALA A 43 1.23 -0.51 1.32
CA ALA A 43 2.19 0.53 1.64
C ALA A 43 1.79 1.81 0.89
N THR A 44 1.85 2.98 1.53
CA THR A 44 1.48 4.24 0.89
C THR A 44 2.33 5.41 1.37
N ALA A 45 2.61 6.35 0.46
CA ALA A 45 3.34 7.59 0.70
C ALA A 45 2.90 8.65 -0.31
N GLY A 46 2.25 9.73 0.16
CA GLY A 46 1.79 10.81 -0.71
C GLY A 46 0.88 10.32 -1.84
N LEU A 47 1.32 10.49 -3.08
CA LEU A 47 0.58 10.11 -4.30
C LEU A 47 0.85 8.67 -4.76
N THR A 48 1.61 7.89 -3.99
CA THR A 48 2.04 6.55 -4.39
C THR A 48 1.56 5.51 -3.39
N SER A 49 0.88 4.49 -3.90
CA SER A 49 0.40 3.34 -3.12
C SER A 49 0.75 2.03 -3.81
N TYR A 50 1.15 1.04 -3.02
CA TYR A 50 1.45 -0.31 -3.47
C TYR A 50 0.67 -1.31 -2.61
N TYR A 51 0.23 -2.40 -3.23
CA TYR A 51 -0.51 -3.46 -2.57
C TYR A 51 0.12 -4.82 -2.81
N GLY A 52 -0.12 -5.73 -1.87
CA GLY A 52 0.31 -7.12 -1.90
C GLY A 52 -0.57 -7.99 -1.02
N VAL A 53 -0.22 -9.27 -0.91
CA VAL A 53 -0.92 -10.28 -0.10
C VAL A 53 0.00 -10.73 1.03
N VAL A 54 -0.58 -11.08 2.18
CA VAL A 54 0.18 -11.66 3.31
C VAL A 54 0.96 -12.90 2.85
N GLY A 55 2.22 -13.01 3.25
CA GLY A 55 3.12 -14.11 2.89
C GLY A 55 3.80 -13.99 1.51
N ASN A 56 3.44 -13.01 0.69
CA ASN A 56 4.15 -12.78 -0.58
C ASN A 56 5.50 -12.09 -0.36
N SER A 57 6.48 -12.45 -1.19
CA SER A 57 7.72 -11.68 -1.32
C SER A 57 7.44 -10.23 -1.75
N TYR A 58 8.29 -9.31 -1.27
CA TYR A 58 8.34 -7.91 -1.68
C TYR A 58 8.18 -7.71 -3.20
N SER A 59 8.79 -8.59 -4.02
CA SER A 59 8.77 -8.51 -5.49
C SER A 59 7.38 -8.61 -6.12
N TYR A 60 6.39 -9.14 -5.39
CA TYR A 60 5.01 -9.29 -5.86
C TYR A 60 4.12 -8.10 -5.52
N PHE A 61 4.61 -7.10 -4.80
CA PHE A 61 3.85 -5.87 -4.59
C PHE A 61 3.66 -5.12 -5.91
N LYS A 62 2.45 -4.62 -6.15
CA LYS A 62 2.08 -3.87 -7.35
C LYS A 62 1.65 -2.46 -7.00
N ARG A 63 1.96 -1.51 -7.88
CA ARG A 63 1.49 -0.13 -7.74
C ARG A 63 -0.02 -0.09 -7.97
N TRP A 64 -0.75 0.56 -7.08
CA TRP A 64 -2.14 0.91 -7.29
C TRP A 64 -2.22 2.03 -8.33
N LYS A 65 -2.87 1.77 -9.46
CA LYS A 65 -2.97 2.73 -10.59
C LYS A 65 -4.40 3.16 -10.88
N GLU A 66 -5.37 2.36 -10.45
CA GLU A 66 -6.77 2.54 -10.84
C GLU A 66 -7.48 3.50 -9.87
N PRO A 67 -8.36 4.38 -10.38
CA PRO A 67 -9.06 5.37 -9.57
C PRO A 67 -10.26 4.80 -8.79
N TYR A 68 -10.38 3.47 -8.66
CA TYR A 68 -11.46 2.84 -7.90
C TYR A 68 -11.64 3.52 -6.52
N PRO A 69 -12.89 3.81 -6.09
CA PRO A 69 -14.16 3.36 -6.66
C PRO A 69 -14.73 4.24 -7.78
N ILE A 70 -14.06 5.32 -8.15
CA ILE A 70 -14.55 6.24 -9.19
C ILE A 70 -13.99 5.86 -10.57
N THR A 71 -14.62 6.37 -11.62
CA THR A 71 -14.12 6.18 -12.98
C THR A 71 -12.99 7.16 -13.30
N GLU A 72 -12.25 6.91 -14.38
CA GLU A 72 -11.25 7.86 -14.88
C GLU A 72 -11.88 9.21 -15.25
N LEU A 73 -13.10 9.21 -15.78
CA LEU A 73 -13.86 10.43 -16.09
C LEU A 73 -14.18 11.26 -14.83
N ASP A 74 -14.62 10.59 -13.77
CA ASP A 74 -14.88 11.24 -12.48
C ASP A 74 -13.58 11.87 -11.94
N LEU A 75 -12.46 11.14 -12.03
CA LEU A 75 -11.15 11.64 -11.60
C LEU A 75 -10.71 12.86 -12.40
N GLU A 76 -10.91 12.85 -13.72
CA GLU A 76 -10.62 14.00 -14.59
C GLU A 76 -11.44 15.24 -14.21
N GLU A 77 -12.71 15.07 -13.83
CA GLU A 77 -13.53 16.19 -13.36
C GLU A 77 -13.02 16.73 -12.02
N PHE A 78 -12.63 15.84 -11.09
CA PHE A 78 -12.08 16.22 -9.79
C PHE A 78 -10.79 17.04 -9.91
N ILE A 79 -9.88 16.67 -10.82
CA ILE A 79 -8.60 17.36 -11.01
C ILE A 79 -8.78 18.76 -11.63
N LYS A 80 -9.88 19.00 -12.36
CA LYS A 80 -10.18 20.28 -13.01
C LYS A 80 -10.75 21.35 -12.07
N LYS A 81 -11.25 20.96 -10.89
CA LYS A 81 -11.75 21.87 -9.84
C LYS A 81 -10.61 22.37 -8.95
#